data_AF-A0A0H5Q1J4-F1
#
_entry.id   AF-A0A0H5Q1J4-F1
#
_cell.length_a   1.000
_cell.length_b   1.000
_cell.length_c   1.000
_cell.angle_alpha   90.00
_cell.angle_beta   90.00
_cell.angle_gamma   90.00
#
_symmetry.space_group_name_H-M   'P 1'
#
loop_
_entity.id
_entity.type
_entity.pdbx_description
1 polymer ?
#
loop_
_entity_poly.entity_id
_entity_poly.type
_entity_poly.pdbx_seq_one_letter_code
_entity_poly.pdbx_strand_id
1 'polypeptide(L)'
;MFEARLDLDEAGSAMMDLIISPIRTSRGKPIISTQKALVELKAATGERNEYSALQTSWADWSREHLDSQIERGTRRTITDRQHLTPETYGLVKDKARAEALQERDQASEVVRALHSASGMAPEAIDELRDLLLLQREIQAHKHDPKQYEPPMTEYLMEGQTSVALDLSPNSDPWPYINRTRRDAVRVVEAGRRFGLGQDDNKKGYKAGQDFFPALIDRMHLTAVLAKCGEFCARAEAFVKNTIAQLRGLDQNVLLDQDKLWPENARPAVMRSRINLEIRTPVAQVERKPEVERERSQPTPKPERKRERDSDFKL
;
A
#
# COMPACT_ATOMS: atom_id res chain seq x y z
N MET A 1 1.64 20.91 65.39
CA MET A 1 2.54 21.72 64.54
C MET A 1 2.27 21.30 63.12
N PHE A 2 2.01 22.26 62.23
CA PHE A 2 1.76 22.01 60.83
C PHE A 2 2.74 22.88 60.06
N GLU A 3 3.52 22.27 59.18
CA GLU A 3 4.36 22.98 58.22
C GLU A 3 3.86 22.63 56.84
N ALA A 4 3.70 23.64 56.01
CA ALA A 4 3.23 23.54 54.65
C ALA A 4 4.25 24.22 53.77
N ARG A 5 4.80 23.46 52.82
CA ARG A 5 5.73 23.98 51.82
C ARG A 5 5.09 23.81 50.45
N LEU A 6 5.10 24.88 49.66
CA LEU A 6 4.59 24.89 48.30
C LEU A 6 5.78 25.14 47.36
N ASP A 7 6.07 24.16 46.51
CA ASP A 7 7.10 24.26 45.47
C ASP A 7 6.39 24.46 44.12
N LEU A 8 6.73 25.55 43.43
CA LEU A 8 6.11 26.00 42.17
C LEU A 8 7.07 25.91 40.98
N ASP A 9 8.32 25.50 41.20
CA ASP A 9 9.39 25.41 40.21
C ASP A 9 9.47 24.04 39.51
N GLU A 10 8.67 23.06 39.93
CA GLU A 10 8.53 21.79 39.23
C GLU A 10 7.69 21.92 37.95
N ALA A 11 8.20 21.35 36.85
CA ALA A 11 7.68 21.56 35.51
C ALA A 11 6.22 21.10 35.34
N GLY A 12 5.28 22.05 35.42
CA GLY A 12 3.88 21.88 35.03
C GLY A 12 2.92 21.40 36.12
N SER A 13 3.35 21.29 37.38
CA SER A 13 2.50 20.97 38.52
C SER A 13 2.97 21.70 39.77
N ALA A 14 2.05 22.33 40.50
CA ALA A 14 2.33 22.85 41.84
C ALA A 14 2.30 21.69 42.85
N MET A 15 3.38 21.50 43.59
CA MET A 15 3.48 20.44 44.60
C MET A 15 3.47 21.05 46.00
N MET A 16 2.68 20.46 46.90
CA MET A 16 2.57 20.92 48.28
C MET A 16 2.95 19.80 49.25
N ASP A 17 4.03 20.00 49.99
CA ASP A 17 4.45 19.12 51.07
C ASP A 17 3.80 19.56 52.39
N LEU A 18 3.02 18.66 52.97
CA LEU A 18 2.30 18.86 54.22
C LEU A 18 2.90 18.00 55.34
N ILE A 19 3.49 18.65 56.34
CA ILE A 19 3.99 17.98 57.55
C ILE A 19 2.91 18.11 58.62
N ILE A 20 2.27 16.98 58.95
CA ILE A 20 1.13 16.93 59.86
C ILE A 20 1.48 16.06 61.08
N SER A 21 1.32 16.63 62.29
CA SER A 21 1.43 15.91 63.55
C SER A 21 0.04 15.66 64.17
N PRO A 22 -0.52 14.44 64.07
CA PRO A 22 -1.87 14.17 64.54
C PRO A 22 -1.90 13.98 66.06
N ILE A 23 -2.41 15.00 66.76
CA ILE A 23 -2.63 14.96 68.21
C ILE A 23 -3.99 14.32 68.49
N ARG A 24 -4.04 13.36 69.41
CA ARG A 24 -5.23 12.62 69.86
C ARG A 24 -5.24 12.47 71.37
N THR A 25 -6.41 12.24 71.95
CA THR A 25 -6.54 12.03 73.40
C THR A 25 -6.38 10.53 73.73
N SER A 26 -5.60 10.23 74.77
CA SER A 26 -5.44 8.87 75.30
C SER A 26 -5.35 8.92 76.81
N ARG A 27 -6.25 8.23 77.52
CA ARG A 27 -6.30 8.24 78.99
C ARG A 27 -6.26 9.66 79.58
N GLY A 28 -6.98 10.59 78.97
CA GLY A 28 -7.05 12.00 79.38
C GLY A 28 -5.84 12.88 79.02
N LYS A 29 -4.81 12.36 78.32
CA LYS A 29 -3.63 13.13 77.89
C LYS A 29 -3.55 13.27 76.37
N PRO A 30 -3.08 14.41 75.84
CA PRO A 30 -2.79 14.55 74.42
C PRO A 30 -1.54 13.73 74.06
N ILE A 31 -1.65 12.92 73.01
CA ILE A 31 -0.56 12.12 72.43
C ILE A 31 -0.49 12.37 70.92
N ILE A 32 0.71 12.34 70.35
CA ILE A 32 0.87 12.34 68.88
C ILE A 32 0.76 10.87 68.43
N SER A 33 -0.24 10.55 67.61
CA SER A 33 -0.45 9.17 67.13
C SER A 33 -1.08 9.16 65.75
N THR A 34 -0.28 8.78 64.75
CA THR A 34 -0.72 8.54 63.37
C THR A 34 -1.69 7.39 63.28
N GLN A 35 -1.41 6.29 63.99
CA GLN A 35 -2.23 5.09 63.95
C GLN A 35 -3.64 5.32 64.50
N LYS A 36 -3.80 6.05 65.60
CA LYS A 36 -5.15 6.39 66.11
C LYS A 36 -5.94 7.23 65.10
N ALA A 37 -5.30 8.24 64.51
CA ALA A 37 -5.93 9.09 63.51
C ALA A 37 -6.36 8.31 62.27
N LEU A 38 -5.53 7.37 61.80
CA LEU A 38 -5.84 6.53 60.65
C LEU A 38 -6.97 5.51 60.93
N VAL A 39 -7.02 4.95 62.14
CA VAL A 39 -8.10 4.04 62.54
C VAL A 39 -9.45 4.76 62.66
N GLU A 40 -9.47 5.97 63.23
CA GLU A 40 -10.67 6.82 63.26
C GLU A 40 -11.16 7.14 61.84
N LEU A 41 -10.24 7.51 60.95
CA LEU A 41 -10.56 7.82 59.56
C LEU A 41 -11.09 6.61 58.77
N LYS A 42 -10.50 5.44 59.03
CA LYS A 42 -10.96 4.16 58.47
C LYS A 42 -12.39 3.84 58.92
N ALA A 43 -12.70 4.06 60.21
CA ALA A 43 -14.05 3.85 60.72
C ALA A 43 -15.07 4.80 60.09
N ALA A 44 -14.69 6.06 59.87
CA ALA A 44 -15.56 7.08 59.25
C ALA A 44 -15.83 6.81 57.76
N THR A 45 -14.85 6.28 57.01
CA THR A 45 -14.96 6.04 55.56
C THR A 45 -15.47 4.64 55.20
N GLY A 46 -15.47 3.69 56.14
CA GLY A 46 -15.88 2.29 55.90
C GLY A 46 -14.86 1.48 55.08
N GLU A 47 -13.66 1.99 54.85
CA GLU A 47 -12.64 1.32 54.03
C GLU A 47 -11.92 0.19 54.78
N ARG A 48 -11.46 -0.82 54.04
CA ARG A 48 -10.78 -2.00 54.64
C ARG A 48 -9.34 -1.71 55.09
N ASN A 49 -8.70 -0.70 54.52
CA ASN A 49 -7.30 -0.33 54.78
C ASN A 49 -7.21 1.17 55.14
N GLU A 50 -6.38 1.49 56.12
CA GLU A 50 -6.11 2.84 56.63
C GLU A 50 -5.64 3.82 55.55
N TYR A 51 -4.72 3.41 54.67
CA TYR A 51 -4.25 4.28 53.58
C TYR A 51 -5.28 4.43 52.46
N SER A 52 -6.15 3.43 52.26
CA SER A 52 -7.28 3.56 51.33
C SER A 52 -8.32 4.54 51.87
N ALA A 53 -8.61 4.50 53.17
CA ALA A 53 -9.44 5.48 53.86
C ALA A 53 -8.93 6.90 53.69
N LEU A 54 -7.61 7.11 53.83
CA LEU A 54 -6.98 8.42 53.61
C LEU A 54 -7.16 8.93 52.18
N GLN A 55 -6.93 8.08 51.18
CA GLN A 55 -7.13 8.43 49.77
C GLN A 55 -8.60 8.77 49.45
N THR A 56 -9.55 8.00 50.00
CA THR A 56 -10.98 8.22 49.80
C THR A 56 -11.41 9.53 50.47
N SER A 57 -11.05 9.74 51.73
CA SER A 57 -11.35 10.98 52.45
C SER A 57 -10.76 12.22 51.79
N TRP A 58 -9.52 12.13 51.28
CA TRP A 58 -8.89 13.26 50.58
C TRP A 58 -9.58 13.56 49.25
N ALA A 59 -9.92 12.54 48.46
CA ALA A 59 -10.62 12.72 47.20
C ALA A 59 -12.02 13.33 47.40
N ASP A 60 -12.76 12.87 48.41
CA ASP A 60 -14.09 13.42 48.71
C ASP A 60 -13.99 14.87 49.19
N TRP A 61 -13.06 15.18 50.09
CA TRP A 61 -12.82 16.56 50.53
C TRP A 61 -12.39 17.47 49.37
N SER A 62 -11.48 16.99 48.51
CA SER A 62 -11.00 17.75 47.35
C SER A 62 -12.11 18.00 46.32
N ARG A 63 -13.00 17.02 46.11
CA ARG A 63 -14.16 17.18 45.22
C ARG A 63 -15.13 18.24 45.74
N GLU A 64 -15.35 18.26 47.05
CA GLU A 64 -16.26 19.21 47.72
C GLU A 64 -15.67 20.62 47.82
N HIS A 65 -14.35 20.77 47.99
CA HIS A 65 -13.72 22.04 48.39
C HIS A 65 -12.71 22.62 47.39
N LEU A 66 -12.19 21.83 46.45
CA LEU A 66 -11.19 22.29 45.46
C LEU A 66 -11.75 22.28 44.05
N ASP A 67 -12.10 21.10 43.52
CA ASP A 67 -12.64 20.94 42.18
C ASP A 67 -13.44 19.63 42.06
N SER A 68 -14.69 19.75 41.59
CA SER A 68 -15.60 18.64 41.35
C SER A 68 -15.10 17.57 40.37
N GLN A 69 -14.13 17.91 39.50
CA GLN A 69 -13.50 16.97 38.57
C GLN A 69 -12.41 16.12 39.22
N ILE A 70 -11.98 16.44 40.45
CA ILE A 70 -10.99 15.63 41.16
C ILE A 70 -11.61 14.31 41.57
N GLU A 71 -11.06 13.24 41.01
CA GLU A 71 -11.47 11.87 41.29
C GLU A 71 -10.38 11.10 42.03
N ARG A 72 -10.83 10.13 42.82
CA ARG A 72 -9.95 9.21 43.52
C ARG A 72 -9.21 8.34 42.49
N GLY A 73 -7.88 8.26 42.61
CA GLY A 73 -7.08 7.35 41.79
C GLY A 73 -7.53 5.88 41.91
N THR A 74 -7.46 5.14 40.80
CA THR A 74 -7.83 3.72 40.73
C THR A 74 -6.99 2.89 41.70
N ARG A 75 -7.59 1.90 42.36
CA ARG A 75 -6.92 1.10 43.39
C ARG A 75 -5.72 0.35 42.81
N ARG A 76 -4.61 0.32 43.57
CA ARG A 76 -3.37 -0.37 43.17
C ARG A 76 -3.58 -1.82 42.77
N THR A 77 -4.46 -2.55 43.46
CA THR A 77 -4.82 -3.95 43.17
C THR A 77 -5.44 -4.16 41.78
N ILE A 78 -5.92 -3.10 41.12
CA ILE A 78 -6.52 -3.14 39.78
C ILE A 78 -5.50 -2.73 38.71
N THR A 79 -4.60 -1.79 39.04
CA THR A 79 -3.71 -1.16 38.04
C THR A 79 -2.28 -1.65 38.06
N ASP A 80 -1.88 -2.39 39.09
CA ASP A 80 -0.49 -2.84 39.37
C ASP A 80 0.59 -1.75 39.27
N ARG A 81 0.18 -0.48 39.38
CA ARG A 81 1.08 0.67 39.28
C ARG A 81 2.08 0.65 40.42
N GLN A 82 3.36 0.78 40.05
CA GLN A 82 4.47 0.86 40.99
C GLN A 82 4.86 2.32 41.20
N HIS A 83 5.21 2.67 42.44
CA HIS A 83 5.73 3.98 42.76
C HIS A 83 7.15 4.09 42.20
N LEU A 84 7.33 4.96 41.21
CA LEU A 84 8.64 5.29 40.65
C LEU A 84 9.19 6.51 41.39
N THR A 85 10.50 6.54 41.60
CA THR A 85 11.17 7.76 42.06
C THR A 85 11.09 8.85 40.98
N PRO A 86 11.17 10.14 41.33
CA PRO A 86 11.10 11.23 40.36
C PRO A 86 12.07 11.07 39.17
N GLU A 87 13.30 10.64 39.45
CA GLU A 87 14.33 10.36 38.45
C GLU A 87 13.94 9.22 37.51
N THR A 88 13.39 8.13 38.06
CA THR A 88 12.97 6.96 37.26
C THR A 88 11.69 7.22 36.47
N TYR A 89 10.76 8.03 37.00
CA TYR A 89 9.59 8.48 36.27
C TYR A 89 9.98 9.38 35.09
N GLY A 90 10.93 10.31 35.31
CA GLY A 90 11.50 11.13 34.24
C GLY A 90 12.10 10.29 33.12
N LEU A 91 12.94 9.31 33.47
CA LEU A 91 13.55 8.39 32.50
C LEU A 91 12.52 7.52 31.76
N VAL A 92 11.49 7.02 32.44
CA VAL A 92 10.42 6.21 31.80
C VAL A 92 9.55 7.08 30.90
N LYS A 93 9.25 8.32 31.29
CA LYS A 93 8.51 9.30 30.48
C LYS A 93 9.31 9.73 29.26
N ASP A 94 10.61 9.97 29.42
CA ASP A 94 11.51 10.33 28.32
C ASP A 94 11.75 9.15 27.38
N LYS A 95 11.85 7.93 27.92
CA LYS A 95 11.93 6.70 27.13
C LYS A 95 10.63 6.44 26.36
N ALA A 96 9.46 6.58 27.00
CA ALA A 96 8.17 6.45 26.31
C ALA A 96 7.96 7.55 25.27
N ARG A 97 8.46 8.77 25.51
CA ARG A 97 8.46 9.88 24.55
C ARG A 97 9.40 9.60 23.38
N ALA A 98 10.58 9.04 23.64
CA ALA A 98 11.54 8.65 22.61
C ALA A 98 11.02 7.48 21.77
N GLU A 99 10.39 6.48 22.39
CA GLU A 99 9.74 5.35 21.72
C GLU A 99 8.55 5.82 20.88
N ALA A 100 7.70 6.73 21.40
CA ALA A 100 6.61 7.34 20.62
C ALA A 100 7.12 8.25 19.48
N LEU A 101 8.28 8.91 19.64
CA LEU A 101 8.95 9.62 18.55
C LEU A 101 9.50 8.64 17.50
N GLN A 102 10.09 7.53 17.94
CA GLN A 102 10.65 6.51 17.08
C GLN A 102 9.57 5.75 16.28
N GLU A 103 8.41 5.49 16.88
CA GLU A 103 7.22 4.97 16.18
C GLU A 103 6.65 5.98 15.19
N ARG A 104 6.65 7.28 15.54
CA ARG A 104 6.30 8.36 14.60
C ARG A 104 7.28 8.47 13.44
N ASP A 105 8.58 8.25 13.67
CA ASP A 105 9.62 8.33 12.65
C ASP A 105 9.55 7.17 11.66
N GLN A 106 9.06 5.99 12.04
CA GLN A 106 8.80 4.89 11.10
C GLN A 106 7.55 5.12 10.24
N ALA A 107 6.52 5.79 10.77
CA ALA A 107 5.39 6.28 9.98
C ALA A 107 5.74 7.53 9.12
N SER A 108 6.93 8.10 9.29
CA SER A 108 7.27 9.46 8.82
C SER A 108 7.63 9.55 7.34
N GLU A 109 8.25 8.56 6.70
CA GLU A 109 8.70 8.76 5.30
C GLU A 109 7.55 8.94 4.31
N VAL A 110 6.52 8.09 4.40
CA VAL A 110 5.33 8.20 3.53
C VAL A 110 4.55 9.48 3.85
N VAL A 111 4.36 9.80 5.13
CA VAL A 111 3.66 11.00 5.57
C VAL A 111 4.43 12.28 5.21
N ARG A 112 5.75 12.26 5.30
CA ARG A 112 6.64 13.37 4.91
C ARG A 112 6.68 13.57 3.40
N ALA A 113 6.70 12.48 2.62
CA ALA A 113 6.56 12.55 1.17
C ALA A 113 5.18 13.11 0.78
N LEU A 114 4.11 12.68 1.43
CA LEU A 114 2.75 13.18 1.22
C LEU A 114 2.60 14.66 1.61
N HIS A 115 3.16 15.08 2.75
CA HIS A 115 3.18 16.49 3.14
C HIS A 115 3.99 17.35 2.16
N SER A 116 5.12 16.84 1.67
CA SER A 116 5.90 17.52 0.64
C SER A 116 5.13 17.63 -0.69
N ALA A 117 4.31 16.63 -1.01
CA ALA A 117 3.45 16.63 -2.19
C ALA A 117 2.16 17.46 -2.02
N SER A 118 1.75 17.77 -0.79
CA SER A 118 0.48 18.48 -0.51
C SER A 118 0.42 19.92 -1.05
N GLY A 119 1.58 20.53 -1.31
CA GLY A 119 1.68 21.85 -1.95
C GLY A 119 1.76 21.81 -3.48
N MET A 120 1.72 20.63 -4.10
CA MET A 120 1.80 20.48 -5.55
C MET A 120 0.49 20.86 -6.22
N ALA A 121 0.56 21.25 -7.49
CA ALA A 121 -0.63 21.43 -8.32
C ALA A 121 -1.42 20.10 -8.43
N PRO A 122 -2.76 20.12 -8.55
CA PRO A 122 -3.57 18.91 -8.67
C PRO A 122 -3.10 17.94 -9.76
N GLU A 123 -2.65 18.48 -10.89
CA GLU A 123 -2.14 17.70 -12.02
C GLU A 123 -0.86 16.95 -11.66
N ALA A 124 0.02 17.56 -10.87
CA ALA A 124 1.26 16.96 -10.43
C ALA A 124 1.02 15.90 -9.32
N ILE A 125 -0.06 16.06 -8.54
CA ILE A 125 -0.53 15.03 -7.60
C ILE A 125 -1.07 13.81 -8.37
N ASP A 126 -1.84 14.04 -9.44
CA ASP A 126 -2.34 12.98 -10.30
C ASP A 126 -1.20 12.22 -11.01
N GLU A 127 -0.18 12.93 -11.48
CA GLU A 127 1.03 12.34 -12.06
C GLU A 127 1.79 11.50 -11.03
N LEU A 128 2.00 12.01 -9.82
CA LEU A 128 2.64 11.26 -8.73
C LEU A 128 1.84 9.99 -8.37
N ARG A 129 0.51 10.09 -8.29
CA ARG A 129 -0.37 8.93 -8.04
C ARG A 129 -0.16 7.87 -9.10
N ASP A 130 -0.18 8.25 -10.38
CA ASP A 130 -0.03 7.33 -11.49
C ASP A 130 1.37 6.69 -11.51
N LEU A 131 2.41 7.46 -11.18
CA LEU A 131 3.77 6.95 -11.06
C LEU A 131 3.90 5.92 -9.92
N LEU A 132 3.34 6.21 -8.76
CA LEU A 132 3.31 5.28 -7.61
C LEU A 132 2.50 4.01 -7.94
N LEU A 133 1.38 4.13 -8.67
CA LEU A 133 0.61 2.99 -9.15
C LEU A 133 1.48 2.09 -10.04
N LEU A 134 2.15 2.66 -11.05
CA LEU A 134 3.01 1.89 -11.94
C LEU A 134 4.20 1.27 -11.20
N GLN A 135 4.81 1.99 -10.25
CA GLN A 135 5.88 1.46 -9.41
C GLN A 135 5.42 0.26 -8.58
N ARG A 136 4.24 0.32 -7.96
CA ARG A 136 3.64 -0.82 -7.25
C ARG A 136 3.52 -2.03 -8.18
N GLU A 137 2.98 -1.85 -9.38
CA GLU A 137 2.79 -2.96 -10.32
C GLU A 137 4.11 -3.56 -10.81
N ILE A 138 5.15 -2.74 -11.03
CA ILE A 138 6.49 -3.22 -11.35
C ILE A 138 7.01 -4.12 -10.23
N GLN A 139 6.89 -3.69 -8.97
CA GLN A 139 7.35 -4.48 -7.83
C GLN A 139 6.56 -5.78 -7.69
N ALA A 140 5.23 -5.74 -7.85
CA ALA A 140 4.39 -6.93 -7.84
C ALA A 140 4.80 -7.93 -8.93
N HIS A 141 5.03 -7.45 -10.16
CA HIS A 141 5.47 -8.31 -11.25
C HIS A 141 6.92 -8.82 -11.06
N LYS A 142 7.80 -8.05 -10.44
CA LYS A 142 9.17 -8.52 -10.11
C LYS A 142 9.14 -9.65 -9.08
N HIS A 143 8.23 -9.56 -8.11
CA HIS A 143 8.12 -10.54 -7.03
C HIS A 143 7.68 -11.91 -7.54
N ASP A 144 6.60 -11.96 -8.35
CA ASP A 144 6.19 -13.20 -9.04
C ASP A 144 5.80 -12.92 -10.50
N PRO A 145 6.78 -12.94 -11.42
CA PRO A 145 6.52 -12.64 -12.84
C PRO A 145 5.56 -13.64 -13.51
N LYS A 146 5.56 -14.90 -13.05
CA LYS A 146 4.78 -15.97 -13.66
C LYS A 146 3.31 -15.86 -13.27
N GLN A 147 3.06 -15.61 -11.98
CA GLN A 147 1.72 -15.54 -11.40
C GLN A 147 1.20 -14.12 -11.19
N TYR A 148 1.91 -13.08 -11.67
CA TYR A 148 1.37 -11.73 -11.62
C TYR A 148 -0.01 -11.69 -12.29
N GLU A 149 -0.99 -11.27 -11.50
CA GLU A 149 -2.37 -10.99 -11.89
C GLU A 149 -2.58 -9.48 -11.93
N PRO A 150 -3.28 -8.95 -12.94
CA PRO A 150 -3.66 -7.54 -12.99
C PRO A 150 -4.45 -7.12 -11.75
N PRO A 151 -4.31 -5.85 -11.31
CA PRO A 151 -5.00 -5.39 -10.12
C PRO A 151 -6.51 -5.46 -10.33
N MET A 152 -7.16 -6.09 -9.36
CA MET A 152 -8.60 -6.12 -9.20
C MET A 152 -8.86 -5.74 -7.75
N THR A 153 -9.35 -4.54 -7.51
CA THR A 153 -9.78 -4.20 -6.16
C THR A 153 -11.03 -5.02 -5.91
N GLU A 154 -10.92 -6.03 -5.03
CA GLU A 154 -12.08 -6.61 -4.38
C GLU A 154 -12.84 -5.45 -3.76
N TYR A 155 -14.04 -5.19 -4.28
CA TYR A 155 -14.99 -4.37 -3.54
C TYR A 155 -15.33 -5.15 -2.27
N LEU A 156 -14.56 -4.89 -1.22
CA LEU A 156 -14.85 -5.27 0.15
C LEU A 156 -16.25 -4.76 0.51
N MET A 157 -17.09 -5.72 0.90
CA MET A 157 -18.43 -5.57 1.48
C MET A 157 -19.59 -5.40 0.49
N GLU A 158 -19.94 -6.47 -0.22
CA GLU A 158 -21.31 -7.02 -0.36
C GLU A 158 -21.34 -8.05 -1.48
N GLY A 159 -21.17 -9.33 -1.11
CA GLY A 159 -21.51 -10.47 -1.96
C GLY A 159 -20.58 -10.69 -3.15
N GLN A 160 -20.11 -11.91 -3.32
CA GLN A 160 -19.63 -12.42 -4.60
C GLN A 160 -20.78 -12.43 -5.61
N THR A 161 -21.23 -11.28 -6.08
CA THR A 161 -22.19 -11.21 -7.17
C THR A 161 -21.37 -11.41 -8.43
N SER A 162 -21.21 -12.68 -8.81
CA SER A 162 -20.60 -13.05 -10.09
C SER A 162 -21.27 -12.22 -11.17
N VAL A 163 -20.48 -11.49 -11.96
CA VAL A 163 -20.99 -10.66 -13.07
C VAL A 163 -21.94 -11.47 -13.96
N ALA A 164 -21.72 -12.78 -14.09
CA ALA A 164 -22.60 -13.68 -14.83
C ALA A 164 -24.01 -13.86 -14.24
N LEU A 165 -24.18 -13.70 -12.92
CA LEU A 165 -25.48 -13.83 -12.23
C LEU A 165 -26.36 -12.58 -12.40
N ASP A 166 -25.74 -11.42 -12.61
CA ASP A 166 -26.46 -10.15 -12.80
C ASP A 166 -26.83 -9.87 -14.27
N LEU A 167 -26.24 -10.62 -15.20
CA LEU A 167 -26.46 -10.43 -16.63
C LEU A 167 -27.80 -11.02 -17.08
N SER A 168 -28.49 -10.26 -17.91
CA SER A 168 -29.71 -10.65 -18.60
C SER A 168 -29.56 -10.47 -20.12
N PRO A 169 -30.41 -11.10 -20.95
CA PRO A 169 -30.34 -10.95 -22.41
C PRO A 169 -30.40 -9.49 -22.88
N ASN A 170 -31.08 -8.62 -22.14
CA ASN A 170 -31.25 -7.20 -22.48
C ASN A 170 -30.28 -6.27 -21.74
N SER A 171 -29.30 -6.81 -21.03
CA SER A 171 -28.30 -6.01 -20.31
C SER A 171 -27.44 -5.19 -21.28
N ASP A 172 -27.17 -3.93 -20.91
CA ASP A 172 -26.08 -3.16 -21.50
C ASP A 172 -24.75 -3.76 -20.99
N PRO A 173 -23.84 -4.23 -21.87
CA PRO A 173 -22.57 -4.82 -21.46
C PRO A 173 -21.63 -3.81 -20.78
N TRP A 174 -21.69 -2.52 -21.12
CA TRP A 174 -20.63 -1.57 -20.76
C TRP A 174 -20.46 -1.31 -19.26
N PRO A 175 -21.52 -1.17 -18.45
CA PRO A 175 -21.40 -1.04 -17.00
C PRO A 175 -20.66 -2.21 -16.34
N TYR A 176 -20.96 -3.44 -16.77
CA TYR A 176 -20.31 -4.65 -16.26
C TYR A 176 -18.86 -4.75 -16.69
N ILE A 177 -18.57 -4.46 -17.96
CA ILE A 177 -17.21 -4.42 -18.48
C ILE A 177 -16.39 -3.40 -17.70
N ASN A 178 -16.84 -2.15 -17.64
CA ASN A 178 -16.13 -1.06 -16.99
C ASN A 178 -15.90 -1.32 -15.50
N ARG A 179 -16.87 -1.94 -14.81
CA ARG A 179 -16.70 -2.37 -13.43
C ARG A 179 -15.61 -3.44 -13.30
N THR A 180 -15.65 -4.46 -14.16
CA THR A 180 -14.74 -5.61 -14.11
C THR A 180 -13.29 -5.23 -14.42
N ARG A 181 -13.08 -4.38 -15.44
CA ARG A 181 -11.74 -4.01 -15.90
C ARG A 181 -11.20 -2.71 -15.32
N ARG A 182 -11.93 -2.05 -14.42
CA ARG A 182 -11.64 -0.69 -13.94
C ARG A 182 -10.18 -0.49 -13.54
N ASP A 183 -9.66 -1.36 -12.69
CA ASP A 183 -8.33 -1.16 -12.09
C ASP A 183 -7.21 -1.50 -13.07
N ALA A 184 -7.39 -2.52 -13.91
CA ALA A 184 -6.47 -2.79 -15.02
C ALA A 184 -6.46 -1.64 -16.05
N VAL A 185 -7.61 -1.03 -16.36
CA VAL A 185 -7.68 0.15 -17.23
C VAL A 185 -6.91 1.32 -16.65
N ARG A 186 -7.02 1.56 -15.33
CA ARG A 186 -6.24 2.62 -14.65
C ARG A 186 -4.74 2.44 -14.84
N VAL A 187 -4.23 1.21 -14.75
CA VAL A 187 -2.81 0.90 -15.00
C VAL A 187 -2.42 1.18 -16.46
N VAL A 188 -3.25 0.73 -17.41
CA VAL A 188 -3.00 0.95 -18.85
C VAL A 188 -3.02 2.44 -19.20
N GLU A 189 -3.97 3.20 -18.66
CA GLU A 189 -4.08 4.64 -18.86
C GLU A 189 -2.93 5.41 -18.20
N ALA A 190 -2.54 5.03 -16.98
CA ALA A 190 -1.37 5.60 -16.31
C ALA A 190 -0.11 5.39 -17.17
N GLY A 191 0.12 4.16 -17.66
CA GLY A 191 1.23 3.89 -18.59
C GLY A 191 1.20 4.79 -19.82
N ARG A 192 0.03 4.94 -20.46
CA ARG A 192 -0.14 5.81 -21.63
C ARG A 192 0.22 7.27 -21.35
N ARG A 193 -0.11 7.81 -20.17
CA ARG A 193 0.22 9.20 -19.78
C ARG A 193 1.74 9.44 -19.76
N PHE A 194 2.52 8.43 -19.39
CA PHE A 194 3.99 8.45 -19.43
C PHE A 194 4.58 7.97 -20.77
N GLY A 195 3.75 7.88 -21.81
CA GLY A 195 4.17 7.45 -23.16
C GLY A 195 4.49 5.96 -23.29
N LEU A 196 4.17 5.16 -22.27
CA LEU A 196 4.43 3.72 -22.23
C LEU A 196 3.26 2.91 -22.79
N GLY A 197 3.57 1.74 -23.34
CA GLY A 197 2.60 0.80 -23.87
C GLY A 197 3.08 -0.63 -23.86
N GLN A 198 2.13 -1.56 -24.03
CA GLN A 198 2.38 -3.01 -24.06
C GLN A 198 3.31 -3.48 -25.21
N ASP A 199 3.58 -2.62 -26.19
CA ASP A 199 4.38 -2.91 -27.37
C ASP A 199 5.76 -2.23 -27.39
N ASP A 200 6.18 -1.62 -26.28
CA ASP A 200 7.44 -0.86 -26.21
C ASP A 200 8.69 -1.73 -26.37
N ASN A 201 8.54 -3.05 -26.26
CA ASN A 201 9.58 -4.00 -26.64
C ASN A 201 10.01 -3.84 -28.12
N LYS A 202 9.09 -3.45 -29.01
CA LYS A 202 9.38 -3.18 -30.44
C LYS A 202 10.18 -1.89 -30.63
N LYS A 203 10.15 -0.99 -29.64
CA LYS A 203 10.81 0.33 -29.65
C LYS A 203 12.08 0.36 -28.78
N GLY A 204 12.58 -0.80 -28.35
CA GLY A 204 13.76 -0.91 -27.51
C GLY A 204 13.59 -0.35 -26.09
N TYR A 205 12.36 -0.31 -25.57
CA TYR A 205 12.06 0.17 -24.21
C TYR A 205 12.59 1.58 -23.91
N LYS A 206 12.57 2.50 -24.89
CA LYS A 206 13.03 3.88 -24.68
C LYS A 206 11.97 4.78 -24.03
N ALA A 207 10.69 4.47 -24.24
CA ALA A 207 9.60 5.22 -23.65
C ALA A 207 9.65 5.19 -22.11
N GLY A 208 9.30 6.30 -21.46
CA GLY A 208 9.27 6.42 -20.01
C GLY A 208 10.64 6.38 -19.30
N GLN A 209 11.77 6.52 -20.02
CA GLN A 209 13.12 6.51 -19.42
C GLN A 209 13.31 7.61 -18.37
N ASP A 210 12.70 8.77 -18.55
CA ASP A 210 12.80 9.89 -17.61
C ASP A 210 12.15 9.57 -16.25
N PHE A 211 11.14 8.69 -16.24
CA PHE A 211 10.39 8.29 -15.05
C PHE A 211 10.86 6.95 -14.47
N PHE A 212 11.32 6.04 -15.34
CA PHE A 212 11.81 4.71 -15.00
C PHE A 212 13.21 4.51 -15.61
N PRO A 213 14.29 4.97 -14.95
CA PRO A 213 15.63 4.99 -15.54
C PRO A 213 16.21 3.60 -15.81
N ALA A 214 15.85 2.61 -14.99
CA ALA A 214 16.34 1.25 -15.13
C ALA A 214 15.64 0.51 -16.28
N LEU A 215 16.42 -0.08 -17.20
CA LEU A 215 15.89 -0.84 -18.33
C LEU A 215 14.99 -2.00 -17.85
N ILE A 216 15.42 -2.70 -16.80
CA ILE A 216 14.68 -3.84 -16.25
C ILE A 216 13.28 -3.43 -15.76
N ASP A 217 13.13 -2.24 -15.18
CA ASP A 217 11.85 -1.72 -14.71
C ASP A 217 10.90 -1.49 -15.87
N ARG A 218 11.41 -0.91 -16.97
CA ARG A 218 10.62 -0.69 -18.20
C ARG A 218 10.21 -1.99 -18.88
N MET A 219 11.05 -3.02 -18.83
CA MET A 219 10.70 -4.35 -19.33
C MET A 219 9.58 -5.00 -18.50
N HIS A 220 9.67 -4.94 -17.17
CA HIS A 220 8.60 -5.40 -16.28
C HIS A 220 7.32 -4.60 -16.45
N LEU A 221 7.42 -3.28 -16.61
CA LEU A 221 6.27 -2.42 -16.83
C LEU A 221 5.58 -2.72 -18.16
N THR A 222 6.34 -3.00 -19.22
CA THR A 222 5.78 -3.44 -20.51
C THR A 222 5.00 -4.76 -20.34
N ALA A 223 5.52 -5.69 -19.54
CA ALA A 223 4.84 -6.95 -19.23
C ALA A 223 3.55 -6.75 -18.42
N VAL A 224 3.58 -5.86 -17.42
CA VAL A 224 2.41 -5.44 -16.62
C VAL A 224 1.33 -4.86 -17.53
N LEU A 225 1.69 -3.91 -18.39
CA LEU A 225 0.74 -3.26 -19.31
C LEU A 225 0.12 -4.26 -20.28
N ALA A 226 0.92 -5.21 -20.79
CA ALA A 226 0.42 -6.28 -21.65
C ALA A 226 -0.59 -7.20 -20.93
N LYS A 227 -0.30 -7.59 -19.69
CA LYS A 227 -1.20 -8.45 -18.89
C LYS A 227 -2.48 -7.71 -18.50
N CYS A 228 -2.38 -6.43 -18.13
CA CYS A 228 -3.56 -5.59 -17.87
C CYS A 228 -4.41 -5.42 -19.13
N GLY A 229 -3.77 -5.24 -20.30
CA GLY A 229 -4.47 -5.22 -21.58
C GLY A 229 -5.17 -6.53 -21.90
N GLU A 230 -4.49 -7.67 -21.71
CA GLU A 230 -5.08 -8.99 -21.96
C GLU A 230 -6.31 -9.22 -21.07
N PHE A 231 -6.23 -8.82 -19.81
CA PHE A 231 -7.38 -8.87 -18.90
C PHE A 231 -8.53 -7.96 -19.35
N CYS A 232 -8.24 -6.73 -19.80
CA CYS A 232 -9.28 -5.82 -20.30
C CYS A 232 -10.03 -6.41 -21.51
N ALA A 233 -9.29 -6.99 -22.46
CA ALA A 233 -9.86 -7.62 -23.65
C ALA A 233 -10.66 -8.89 -23.30
N ARG A 234 -10.13 -9.71 -22.37
CA ARG A 234 -10.81 -10.90 -21.85
C ARG A 234 -12.11 -10.56 -21.10
N ALA A 235 -12.11 -9.52 -20.28
CA ALA A 235 -13.30 -9.07 -19.55
C ALA A 235 -14.40 -8.59 -20.52
N GLU A 236 -14.02 -7.85 -21.56
CA GLU A 236 -14.94 -7.41 -22.61
C GLU A 236 -15.53 -8.60 -23.40
N ALA A 237 -14.67 -9.54 -23.80
CA ALA A 237 -15.10 -10.77 -24.48
C ALA A 237 -16.09 -11.54 -23.61
N PHE A 238 -15.74 -11.74 -22.34
CA PHE A 238 -16.56 -12.49 -21.38
C PHE A 238 -17.97 -11.92 -21.28
N VAL A 239 -18.12 -10.63 -20.94
CA VAL A 239 -19.45 -10.02 -20.75
C VAL A 239 -20.29 -10.07 -22.02
N LYS A 240 -19.71 -9.68 -23.17
CA LYS A 240 -20.44 -9.65 -24.45
C LYS A 240 -20.84 -11.05 -24.90
N ASN A 241 -19.96 -12.03 -24.72
CA ASN A 241 -20.23 -13.42 -25.08
C ASN A 241 -21.27 -14.05 -24.16
N THR A 242 -21.26 -13.75 -22.85
CA THR A 242 -22.30 -14.21 -21.93
C THR A 242 -23.67 -13.64 -22.31
N ILE A 243 -23.78 -12.35 -22.62
CA ILE A 243 -25.05 -11.76 -23.08
C ILE A 243 -25.49 -12.38 -24.41
N ALA A 244 -24.56 -12.62 -25.35
CA ALA A 244 -24.88 -13.26 -26.63
C ALA A 244 -25.41 -14.69 -26.45
N GLN A 245 -24.80 -15.46 -25.53
CA GLN A 245 -25.27 -16.80 -25.16
C GLN A 245 -26.66 -16.77 -24.50
N LEU A 246 -26.91 -15.80 -23.60
CA LEU A 246 -28.23 -15.60 -22.99
C LEU A 246 -29.31 -15.23 -24.01
N ARG A 247 -28.93 -14.63 -25.15
CA ARG A 247 -29.81 -14.37 -26.30
C ARG A 247 -30.01 -15.57 -27.22
N GLY A 248 -29.30 -16.68 -26.99
CA GLY A 248 -29.35 -17.88 -27.84
C GLY A 248 -28.61 -17.71 -29.17
N LEU A 249 -27.62 -16.82 -29.25
CA LEU A 249 -26.80 -16.65 -30.45
C LEU A 249 -25.77 -17.78 -30.60
N ASP A 250 -25.49 -18.17 -31.84
CA ASP A 250 -24.53 -19.23 -32.17
C ASP A 250 -23.09 -18.89 -31.76
N GLN A 251 -22.31 -19.95 -31.55
CA GLN A 251 -20.90 -19.87 -31.13
C GLN A 251 -20.02 -19.09 -32.11
N ASN A 252 -20.40 -19.02 -33.39
CA ASN A 252 -19.71 -18.28 -34.44
C ASN A 252 -19.83 -16.76 -34.30
N VAL A 253 -20.76 -16.27 -33.47
CA VAL A 253 -20.98 -14.84 -33.19
C VAL A 253 -20.16 -14.39 -31.96
N LEU A 254 -19.55 -15.32 -31.22
CA LEU A 254 -18.76 -14.99 -30.04
C LEU A 254 -17.49 -14.21 -30.43
N LEU A 255 -17.26 -13.14 -29.70
CA LEU A 255 -16.11 -12.26 -29.90
C LEU A 255 -14.83 -12.94 -29.43
N ASP A 256 -13.82 -12.88 -30.28
CA ASP A 256 -12.45 -13.27 -29.95
C ASP A 256 -11.77 -12.16 -29.14
N GLN A 257 -11.25 -12.51 -27.97
CA GLN A 257 -10.53 -11.59 -27.08
C GLN A 257 -9.31 -10.95 -27.76
N ASP A 258 -8.67 -11.62 -28.72
CA ASP A 258 -7.46 -11.11 -29.36
C ASP A 258 -7.75 -9.92 -30.31
N LYS A 259 -9.02 -9.73 -30.67
CA LYS A 259 -9.52 -8.61 -31.50
C LYS A 259 -10.15 -7.47 -30.69
N LEU A 260 -10.21 -7.61 -29.37
CA LEU A 260 -10.84 -6.63 -28.48
C LEU A 260 -9.80 -5.72 -27.87
N TRP A 261 -10.24 -4.54 -27.42
CA TRP A 261 -9.34 -3.53 -26.88
C TRP A 261 -8.81 -3.94 -25.48
N PRO A 262 -7.50 -3.71 -25.21
CA PRO A 262 -6.45 -3.31 -26.14
C PRO A 262 -6.07 -4.44 -27.10
N GLU A 263 -6.03 -4.13 -28.40
CA GLU A 263 -5.70 -5.12 -29.43
C GLU A 263 -4.28 -5.69 -29.23
N ASN A 264 -4.07 -6.95 -29.64
CA ASN A 264 -2.77 -7.62 -29.60
C ASN A 264 -2.16 -7.80 -28.20
N ALA A 265 -2.96 -7.70 -27.14
CA ALA A 265 -2.47 -7.81 -25.77
C ALA A 265 -1.88 -9.21 -25.45
N ARG A 266 -2.54 -10.29 -25.85
CA ARG A 266 -2.03 -11.65 -25.64
C ARG A 266 -0.70 -11.93 -26.36
N PRO A 267 -0.52 -11.57 -27.65
CA PRO A 267 0.80 -11.56 -28.26
C PRO A 267 1.84 -10.72 -27.51
N ALA A 268 1.46 -9.57 -26.94
CA ALA A 268 2.35 -8.71 -26.16
C ALA A 268 2.81 -9.38 -24.85
N VAL A 269 1.92 -10.09 -24.15
CA VAL A 269 2.26 -10.88 -22.96
C VAL A 269 3.27 -11.96 -23.31
N MET A 270 3.05 -12.66 -24.43
CA MET A 270 3.95 -13.72 -24.88
C MET A 270 5.36 -13.20 -25.21
N ARG A 271 5.46 -12.07 -25.92
CA ARG A 271 6.75 -11.41 -26.19
C ARG A 271 7.45 -11.00 -24.90
N SER A 272 6.71 -10.39 -23.97
CA SER A 272 7.28 -9.91 -22.70
C SER A 272 7.79 -11.06 -21.83
N ARG A 273 7.11 -12.21 -21.82
CA ARG A 273 7.58 -13.42 -21.13
C ARG A 273 8.88 -13.98 -21.71
N ILE A 274 9.05 -13.93 -23.04
CA ILE A 274 10.29 -14.36 -23.69
C ILE A 274 11.42 -13.38 -23.35
N ASN A 275 11.16 -12.07 -23.47
CA ASN A 275 12.18 -11.04 -23.26
C ASN A 275 12.69 -10.95 -21.82
N LEU A 276 11.85 -11.31 -20.83
CA LEU A 276 12.23 -11.40 -19.43
C LEU A 276 12.73 -12.80 -19.03
N GLU A 277 12.95 -13.70 -20.00
CA GLU A 277 13.38 -15.09 -19.79
C GLU A 277 12.46 -15.92 -18.87
N ILE A 278 11.23 -15.45 -18.66
CA ILE A 278 10.20 -16.10 -17.84
C ILE A 278 9.74 -17.42 -18.51
N ARG A 279 9.89 -17.51 -19.83
CA ARG A 279 9.62 -18.70 -20.65
C ARG A 279 10.76 -18.88 -21.65
N THR A 280 11.31 -20.09 -21.75
CA THR A 280 12.26 -20.46 -22.81
C THR A 280 11.59 -20.30 -24.18
N PRO A 281 12.21 -19.64 -25.17
CA PRO A 281 11.63 -19.51 -26.49
C PRO A 281 11.37 -20.91 -27.05
N VAL A 282 10.11 -21.18 -27.42
CA VAL A 282 9.81 -22.36 -28.23
C VAL A 282 10.41 -22.06 -29.59
N ALA A 283 11.40 -22.86 -30.01
CA ALA A 283 11.93 -22.79 -31.36
C ALA A 283 10.73 -22.84 -32.32
N GLN A 284 10.47 -21.74 -33.02
CA GLN A 284 9.57 -21.78 -34.15
C GLN A 284 10.20 -22.80 -35.09
N VAL A 285 9.53 -23.94 -35.29
CA VAL A 285 9.87 -24.83 -36.39
C VAL A 285 9.86 -23.94 -37.61
N GLU A 286 11.05 -23.68 -38.15
CA GLU A 286 11.21 -23.00 -39.41
C GLU A 286 10.27 -23.70 -40.38
N ARG A 287 9.19 -23.02 -40.78
CA ARG A 287 8.58 -23.33 -42.06
C ARG A 287 9.68 -23.05 -43.06
N LYS A 288 10.38 -24.12 -43.44
CA LYS A 288 11.33 -24.13 -44.54
C LYS A 288 10.71 -23.30 -45.67
N PRO A 289 11.39 -22.28 -46.19
CA PRO A 289 10.94 -21.66 -47.43
C PRO A 289 10.88 -22.78 -48.47
N GLU A 290 9.71 -22.94 -49.06
CA GLU A 290 9.49 -23.80 -50.22
C GLU A 290 10.47 -23.32 -51.28
N VAL A 291 11.49 -24.14 -51.52
CA VAL A 291 12.58 -23.88 -52.45
C VAL A 291 11.97 -23.54 -53.80
N GLU A 292 12.21 -22.30 -54.24
CA GLU A 292 11.95 -21.86 -55.59
C GLU A 292 12.51 -22.90 -56.55
N ARG A 293 11.61 -23.53 -57.32
CA ARG A 293 11.96 -24.37 -58.46
C ARG A 293 12.90 -23.59 -59.37
N GLU A 294 14.15 -24.05 -59.44
CA GLU A 294 15.16 -23.65 -60.41
C GLU A 294 14.56 -23.59 -61.81
N ARG A 295 14.29 -22.36 -62.29
CA ARG A 295 14.21 -22.09 -63.72
C ARG A 295 15.63 -21.95 -64.24
N SER A 296 16.14 -23.08 -64.73
CA SER A 296 17.00 -23.23 -65.90
C SER A 296 17.84 -22.00 -66.30
N GLN A 297 19.11 -22.00 -65.93
CA GLN A 297 20.12 -21.15 -66.59
C GLN A 297 20.32 -21.60 -68.05
N PRO A 298 20.47 -20.68 -69.02
CA PRO A 298 21.01 -21.01 -70.33
C PRO A 298 22.55 -21.09 -70.28
N THR A 299 23.06 -22.13 -70.94
CA THR A 299 24.47 -22.50 -71.14
C THR A 299 25.33 -21.41 -71.79
N PRO A 300 26.60 -21.21 -71.37
CA PRO A 300 27.57 -20.43 -72.14
C PRO A 300 28.25 -21.29 -73.22
N LYS A 301 28.33 -20.76 -74.45
CA LYS A 301 29.06 -21.34 -75.59
C LYS A 301 30.58 -21.21 -75.42
N PRO A 302 31.39 -22.16 -75.96
CA PRO A 302 32.84 -22.12 -75.84
C PRO A 302 33.55 -21.41 -77.01
N GLU A 303 34.71 -20.85 -76.65
CA GLU A 303 35.96 -20.60 -77.39
C GLU A 303 36.02 -19.68 -78.62
N ARG A 304 36.96 -18.72 -78.57
CA ARG A 304 38.16 -18.71 -79.43
C ARG A 304 39.20 -17.69 -78.95
N LYS A 305 40.43 -18.16 -78.73
CA LYS A 305 41.65 -17.32 -78.78
C LYS A 305 42.06 -17.11 -80.24
N ARG A 306 42.43 -15.87 -80.60
CA ARG A 306 43.47 -15.56 -81.60
C ARG A 306 43.98 -14.13 -81.40
N GLU A 307 45.30 -14.01 -81.35
CA GLU A 307 46.12 -12.80 -81.25
C GLU A 307 45.90 -11.85 -82.45
N ARG A 308 45.97 -10.53 -82.25
CA ARG A 308 47.12 -9.68 -82.65
C ARG A 308 46.93 -8.19 -82.36
N ASP A 309 48.08 -7.57 -82.16
CA ASP A 309 48.47 -6.16 -81.96
C ASP A 309 47.70 -5.03 -82.68
N SER A 310 47.83 -3.85 -82.03
CA SER A 310 47.99 -2.49 -82.58
C SER A 310 46.96 -1.95 -83.58
N ASP A 311 46.17 -0.94 -83.20
CA ASP A 311 46.53 0.46 -83.53
C ASP A 311 45.49 1.47 -83.02
N PHE A 312 46.02 2.61 -82.58
CA PHE A 312 45.31 3.88 -82.37
C PHE A 312 44.83 4.46 -83.70
N LYS A 313 43.63 5.06 -83.73
CA LYS A 313 43.40 6.47 -84.16
C LYS A 313 41.93 6.88 -84.16
N LEU A 314 41.74 8.09 -83.59
CA LEU A 314 40.68 9.11 -83.72
C LEU A 314 39.28 8.77 -83.20
#